data_AF-A0A7X7AFE7-F1
#
_entry.id   AF-A0A7X7AFE7-F1
#
_cell.length_a   1.000
_cell.length_b   1.000
_cell.length_c   1.000
_cell.angle_alpha   90.00
_cell.angle_beta   90.00
_cell.angle_gamma   90.00
#
_symmetry.space_group_name_H-M   'P 1'
#
loop_
_entity.id
_entity.type
_entity.pdbx_description
1 polymer ?
#
loop_
_entity_poly.entity_id
_entity_poly.type
_entity_poly.pdbx_seq_one_letter_code
_entity_poly.pdbx_strand_id
1 'polypeptide(L)'
;MEGLRLSNHNRPIRVILITDGDETARRAVETAASNLGLRCISRSAGQPTPLEPEQLVELIQQAVADPVVVMLDDGGKRGVGQGERALNYLIKYPEIQVLGVLAVAANTSGTQGTLVRCSIDNQGRLISGPVDKNGLPEKASHQYLEGDTVESLAQLAVANVVGIGDPGKMNKRDDPGRGAPVTTRALLEILKPTKQADSAGKGGIFTVSEANIKFGHRYEDNVSFLKEELGVGENFDAVCREFRIAGKPAALFFINGLAKDGPATEVMKRLLLLNREDILPNTLDKLLEEGLPHFQVQAVETFDEAIGNILSGPMALVVEGIPRAIIIDVRQYPARQPEEPDIERVIRGSRDGFSETLLVNTALLRRRIRDPKLRTEMIQVGKRSKSDICLCYLK
;
A
#
# COMPACT_ATOMS: atom_id res chain seq x y z
N MET A 1 -0.37 -35.67 -20.11
CA MET A 1 -0.23 -34.20 -20.00
C MET A 1 -0.10 -33.87 -18.53
N GLU A 2 1.13 -33.99 -18.03
CA GLU A 2 1.49 -33.64 -16.66
C GLU A 2 1.58 -32.12 -16.56
N GLY A 3 0.76 -31.53 -15.69
CA GLY A 3 0.80 -30.10 -15.39
C GLY A 3 2.14 -29.75 -14.72
N LEU A 4 2.76 -28.67 -15.18
CA LEU A 4 3.93 -28.08 -14.56
C LEU A 4 3.65 -27.84 -13.06
N ARG A 5 4.27 -28.66 -12.20
CA ARG A 5 4.47 -28.32 -10.79
C ARG A 5 5.54 -27.24 -10.73
N LEU A 6 5.16 -26.02 -10.39
CA LEU A 6 6.11 -25.03 -9.86
C LEU A 6 6.42 -25.41 -8.40
N SER A 7 7.17 -26.50 -8.22
CA SER A 7 7.82 -26.76 -6.93
C SER A 7 9.01 -25.81 -6.81
N ASN A 8 8.77 -24.62 -6.27
CA ASN A 8 9.81 -23.66 -5.88
C ASN A 8 9.25 -22.58 -4.93
N HIS A 9 8.63 -22.97 -3.80
CA HIS A 9 8.37 -22.00 -2.73
C HIS A 9 9.63 -21.84 -1.87
N ASN A 10 10.59 -21.04 -2.35
CA ASN A 10 11.71 -20.57 -1.52
C ASN A 10 11.29 -19.37 -0.63
N ARG A 11 9.99 -19.09 -0.55
CA ARG A 11 9.38 -17.98 0.20
C ARG A 11 8.02 -18.43 0.77
N PRO A 12 7.64 -17.99 1.98
CA PRO A 12 6.34 -18.30 2.58
C PRO A 12 5.18 -17.80 1.71
N ILE A 13 4.06 -18.52 1.68
CA ILE A 13 2.84 -18.12 0.98
C ILE A 13 2.13 -17.06 1.81
N ARG A 14 1.73 -15.95 1.19
CA ARG A 14 1.12 -14.84 1.89
C ARG A 14 -0.38 -15.07 2.01
N VAL A 15 -0.91 -14.97 3.23
CA VAL A 15 -2.30 -15.30 3.54
C VAL A 15 -2.99 -14.14 4.25
N ILE A 16 -4.21 -13.82 3.83
CA ILE A 16 -5.15 -12.97 4.57
C ILE A 16 -6.23 -13.87 5.16
N LEU A 17 -6.44 -13.77 6.47
CA LEU A 17 -7.50 -14.52 7.17
C LEU A 17 -8.72 -13.62 7.37
N ILE A 18 -9.92 -14.19 7.25
CA ILE A 18 -11.18 -13.48 7.45
C ILE A 18 -12.00 -14.25 8.48
N THR A 19 -12.51 -13.58 9.51
CA THR A 19 -13.24 -14.23 10.61
C THR A 19 -14.75 -14.32 10.36
N ASP A 20 -15.14 -14.70 9.14
CA ASP A 20 -16.51 -15.01 8.74
C ASP A 20 -16.45 -15.94 7.53
N GLY A 21 -17.43 -16.82 7.39
CA GLY A 21 -17.45 -17.89 6.40
C GLY A 21 -18.83 -18.22 5.86
N ASP A 22 -19.88 -17.47 6.18
CA ASP A 22 -21.21 -17.78 5.65
C ASP A 22 -21.33 -17.54 4.13
N GLU A 23 -22.42 -18.02 3.52
CA GLU A 23 -22.60 -17.95 2.06
C GLU A 23 -22.67 -16.51 1.52
N THR A 24 -23.12 -15.55 2.33
CA THR A 24 -23.18 -14.14 1.92
C THR A 24 -21.78 -13.52 1.96
N ALA A 25 -21.05 -13.78 3.05
CA ALA A 25 -19.67 -13.36 3.21
C ALA A 25 -18.78 -13.99 2.13
N ARG A 26 -18.94 -15.29 1.84
CA ARG A 26 -18.22 -16.00 0.78
C ARG A 26 -18.29 -15.27 -0.56
N ARG A 27 -19.49 -14.86 -0.97
CA ARG A 27 -19.69 -14.15 -2.25
C ARG A 27 -19.02 -12.78 -2.25
N ALA A 28 -19.11 -12.04 -1.14
CA ALA A 28 -18.48 -10.73 -0.99
C ALA A 28 -16.94 -10.85 -1.03
N VAL A 29 -16.38 -11.81 -0.29
CA VAL A 29 -14.96 -12.11 -0.24
C VAL A 29 -14.42 -12.58 -1.59
N GLU A 30 -15.12 -13.48 -2.28
CA GLU A 30 -14.72 -13.94 -3.63
C GLU A 30 -14.67 -12.78 -4.62
N THR A 31 -15.68 -11.92 -4.57
CA THR A 31 -15.75 -10.72 -5.42
C THR A 31 -14.61 -9.76 -5.10
N ALA A 32 -14.39 -9.45 -3.82
CA ALA A 32 -13.34 -8.56 -3.36
C ALA A 32 -11.94 -9.09 -3.67
N ALA A 33 -11.69 -10.38 -3.45
CA ALA A 33 -10.45 -11.05 -3.80
C ALA A 33 -10.20 -10.97 -5.31
N SER A 34 -11.22 -11.25 -6.13
CA SER A 34 -11.13 -11.15 -7.59
C SER A 34 -10.79 -9.73 -8.06
N ASN A 35 -11.40 -8.71 -7.45
CA ASN A 35 -11.13 -7.29 -7.78
C ASN A 35 -9.66 -6.90 -7.53
N LEU A 36 -9.03 -7.54 -6.54
CA LEU A 36 -7.66 -7.26 -6.11
C LEU A 36 -6.64 -8.25 -6.69
N GLY A 37 -7.07 -9.20 -7.53
CA GLY A 37 -6.20 -10.24 -8.09
C GLY A 37 -5.70 -11.26 -7.06
N LEU A 38 -6.39 -11.42 -5.93
CA LEU A 38 -6.08 -12.38 -4.87
C LEU A 38 -6.72 -13.73 -5.14
N ARG A 39 -6.15 -14.80 -4.56
CA ARG A 39 -6.75 -16.14 -4.63
C ARG A 39 -7.60 -16.45 -3.42
N CYS A 40 -8.92 -16.49 -3.56
CA CYS A 40 -9.81 -16.98 -2.51
C CYS A 40 -9.84 -18.52 -2.46
N ILE A 41 -9.63 -19.12 -1.28
CA ILE A 41 -9.91 -20.53 -1.03
C ILE A 41 -11.41 -20.65 -0.69
N SER A 42 -12.25 -20.60 -1.72
CA SER A 42 -13.72 -20.67 -1.56
C SER A 42 -14.21 -21.85 -0.71
N ARG A 43 -13.47 -22.97 -0.72
CA ARG A 43 -13.78 -24.16 0.07
C ARG A 43 -13.59 -23.99 1.58
N SER A 44 -12.91 -22.94 2.02
CA SER A 44 -12.76 -22.63 3.45
C SER A 44 -14.02 -21.97 4.02
N ALA A 45 -14.92 -21.44 3.18
CA ALA A 45 -16.19 -20.88 3.63
C ALA A 45 -17.10 -21.96 4.22
N GLY A 46 -17.62 -21.70 5.40
CA GLY A 46 -18.69 -22.43 6.05
C GLY A 46 -18.85 -21.96 7.50
N GLN A 47 -20.03 -22.22 8.07
CA GLN A 47 -20.36 -21.84 9.43
C GLN A 47 -20.81 -23.08 10.23
N PRO A 48 -19.91 -23.76 10.96
CA PRO A 48 -18.48 -23.45 11.17
C PRO A 48 -17.60 -23.82 9.97
N THR A 49 -16.33 -23.42 10.04
CA THR A 49 -15.27 -23.73 9.06
C THR A 49 -15.28 -25.23 8.72
N PRO A 50 -15.48 -25.64 7.46
CA PRO A 50 -15.74 -27.04 7.13
C PRO A 50 -14.48 -27.90 6.97
N LEU A 51 -13.30 -27.29 7.00
CA LEU A 51 -12.02 -27.94 6.73
C LEU A 51 -11.15 -27.97 7.98
N GLU A 52 -10.44 -29.07 8.18
CA GLU A 52 -9.39 -29.14 9.20
C GLU A 52 -8.18 -28.28 8.80
N PRO A 53 -7.38 -27.78 9.77
CA PRO A 53 -6.25 -26.89 9.49
C PRO A 53 -5.25 -27.44 8.47
N GLU A 54 -4.98 -28.74 8.50
CA GLU A 54 -4.06 -29.41 7.57
C GLU A 54 -4.59 -29.36 6.12
N GLN A 55 -5.90 -29.53 5.93
CA GLN A 55 -6.54 -29.45 4.62
C GLN A 55 -6.54 -28.02 4.08
N LEU A 56 -6.63 -27.01 4.95
CA LEU A 56 -6.48 -25.61 4.57
C LEU A 56 -5.06 -25.34 4.07
N VAL A 57 -4.03 -25.84 4.76
CA VAL A 57 -2.63 -25.72 4.32
C VAL A 57 -2.43 -26.35 2.95
N GLU A 58 -2.94 -27.56 2.72
CA GLU A 58 -2.82 -28.23 1.41
C GLU A 58 -3.43 -27.37 0.28
N LEU A 59 -4.59 -26.76 0.51
CA LEU A 59 -5.24 -25.89 -0.47
C LEU A 59 -4.49 -24.57 -0.68
N ILE A 60 -3.91 -24.00 0.39
CA ILE A 60 -3.07 -22.79 0.32
C ILE A 60 -1.81 -23.09 -0.50
N GLN A 61 -1.13 -24.22 -0.25
CA GLN A 61 0.06 -24.65 -0.98
C GLN A 61 -0.21 -24.98 -2.46
N GLN A 62 -1.44 -25.32 -2.82
CA GLN A 62 -1.86 -25.57 -4.20
C GLN A 62 -2.37 -24.31 -4.93
N ALA A 63 -2.45 -23.17 -4.24
CA ALA A 63 -2.96 -21.94 -4.82
C ALA A 63 -2.03 -21.43 -5.94
N VAL A 64 -2.61 -21.18 -7.12
CA VAL A 64 -1.88 -20.70 -8.31
C VAL A 64 -1.57 -19.20 -8.30
N ALA A 65 -2.05 -18.47 -7.29
CA ALA A 65 -1.85 -17.04 -7.13
C ALA A 65 -1.70 -16.68 -5.64
N ASP A 66 -0.93 -15.63 -5.40
CA ASP A 66 -0.49 -15.14 -4.09
C ASP A 66 -0.66 -13.60 -4.05
N PRO A 67 -1.27 -12.99 -3.01
CA PRO A 67 -1.74 -13.59 -1.76
C PRO A 67 -3.01 -14.44 -1.85
N VAL A 68 -3.17 -15.32 -0.87
CA VAL A 68 -4.32 -16.21 -0.68
C VAL A 68 -5.26 -15.67 0.40
N VAL A 69 -6.56 -15.78 0.20
CA VAL A 69 -7.59 -15.36 1.17
C VAL A 69 -8.30 -16.60 1.71
N VAL A 70 -8.40 -16.70 3.04
CA VAL A 70 -9.01 -17.83 3.75
C VAL A 70 -10.04 -17.31 4.75
N MET A 71 -11.27 -17.80 4.60
CA MET A 71 -12.38 -17.57 5.52
C MET A 71 -12.39 -18.62 6.63
N LEU A 72 -12.60 -18.18 7.87
CA LEU A 72 -12.64 -18.97 9.09
C LEU A 72 -13.82 -18.48 9.96
N ASP A 73 -14.65 -19.40 10.43
CA ASP A 73 -15.83 -19.13 11.26
C ASP A 73 -16.09 -20.29 12.24
N ASP A 74 -16.71 -19.99 13.38
CA ASP A 74 -17.08 -20.93 14.45
C ASP A 74 -18.60 -21.11 14.62
N GLY A 75 -19.41 -20.32 13.92
CA GLY A 75 -20.87 -20.41 13.94
C GLY A 75 -21.50 -20.16 15.29
N GLY A 76 -20.92 -19.23 16.08
CA GLY A 76 -21.49 -18.78 17.35
C GLY A 76 -21.30 -19.72 18.54
N LYS A 77 -20.39 -20.70 18.43
CA LYS A 77 -19.99 -21.52 19.58
C LYS A 77 -19.05 -20.71 20.49
N ARG A 78 -19.32 -20.71 21.80
CA ARG A 78 -18.42 -20.13 22.81
C ARG A 78 -17.24 -21.07 23.08
N GLY A 79 -16.03 -20.52 23.14
CA GLY A 79 -14.78 -21.26 23.36
C GLY A 79 -14.13 -21.75 22.05
N VAL A 80 -12.97 -22.43 22.17
CA VAL A 80 -12.10 -22.81 21.04
C VAL A 80 -12.83 -23.66 20.00
N GLY A 81 -13.33 -22.98 18.96
CA GLY A 81 -14.02 -23.58 17.83
C GLY A 81 -13.07 -24.00 16.70
N GLN A 82 -13.64 -24.44 15.58
CA GLN A 82 -12.89 -24.93 14.42
C GLN A 82 -12.17 -23.80 13.67
N GLY A 83 -12.83 -22.64 13.51
CA GLY A 83 -12.26 -21.41 12.96
C GLY A 83 -11.11 -20.89 13.82
N GLU A 84 -11.29 -20.80 15.13
CA GLU A 84 -10.20 -20.40 16.06
C GLU A 84 -9.00 -21.36 16.03
N ARG A 85 -9.25 -22.68 15.97
CA ARG A 85 -8.18 -23.69 15.82
C ARG A 85 -7.40 -23.50 14.53
N ALA A 86 -8.11 -23.32 13.41
CA ALA A 86 -7.50 -23.07 12.11
C ALA A 86 -6.71 -21.75 12.10
N LEU A 87 -7.26 -20.69 12.69
CA LEU A 87 -6.61 -19.38 12.79
C LEU A 87 -5.27 -19.48 13.55
N ASN A 88 -5.28 -20.09 14.74
CA ASN A 88 -4.08 -20.30 15.56
C ASN A 88 -3.04 -21.19 14.86
N TYR A 89 -3.50 -22.21 14.13
CA TYR A 89 -2.63 -23.12 13.38
C TYR A 89 -1.94 -22.41 12.21
N LEU A 90 -2.71 -21.70 11.38
CA LEU A 90 -2.20 -21.02 10.18
C LEU A 90 -1.23 -19.89 10.52
N ILE A 91 -1.49 -19.12 11.59
CA ILE A 91 -0.58 -18.06 12.07
C ILE A 91 0.79 -18.61 12.48
N LYS A 92 0.85 -19.85 12.98
CA LYS A 92 2.09 -20.49 13.45
C LYS A 92 2.76 -21.36 12.39
N TYR A 93 2.15 -21.51 11.22
CA TYR A 93 2.64 -22.43 10.20
C TYR A 93 3.87 -21.82 9.47
N PRO A 94 5.06 -22.46 9.50
CA PRO A 94 6.30 -21.81 9.04
C PRO A 94 6.33 -21.38 7.57
N GLU A 95 5.59 -22.07 6.71
CA GLU A 95 5.52 -21.77 5.27
C GLU A 95 4.40 -20.79 4.90
N ILE A 96 3.66 -20.28 5.89
CA ILE A 96 2.59 -19.30 5.70
C ILE A 96 2.97 -17.99 6.39
N GLN A 97 2.92 -16.91 5.63
CA GLN A 97 3.04 -15.55 6.16
C GLN A 97 1.65 -14.92 6.20
N VAL A 98 1.08 -14.77 7.40
CA VAL A 98 -0.19 -14.04 7.56
C VAL A 98 0.05 -12.53 7.44
N LEU A 99 -0.48 -11.93 6.37
CA LEU A 99 -0.37 -10.48 6.11
C LEU A 99 -1.23 -9.64 7.04
N GLY A 100 -2.36 -10.20 7.46
CA GLY A 100 -3.29 -9.58 8.37
C GLY A 100 -4.59 -10.36 8.48
N VAL A 101 -5.45 -9.90 9.37
CA VAL A 101 -6.74 -10.52 9.65
C VAL A 101 -7.84 -9.49 9.46
N LEU A 102 -8.84 -9.85 8.67
CA LEU A 102 -10.09 -9.11 8.56
C LEU A 102 -11.03 -9.59 9.66
N ALA A 103 -11.12 -8.82 10.73
CA ALA A 103 -11.97 -9.10 11.88
C ALA A 103 -13.39 -8.61 11.61
N VAL A 104 -14.33 -9.54 11.52
CA VAL A 104 -15.74 -9.29 11.22
C VAL A 104 -16.53 -9.10 12.51
N ALA A 105 -17.26 -7.99 12.60
CA ALA A 105 -18.07 -7.67 13.76
C ALA A 105 -19.33 -8.54 13.82
N ALA A 106 -19.59 -9.15 14.97
CA ALA A 106 -20.82 -9.90 15.25
C ALA A 106 -21.49 -9.41 16.54
N ASN A 107 -22.83 -9.48 16.60
CA ASN A 107 -23.59 -9.08 17.78
C ASN A 107 -23.65 -10.23 18.81
N THR A 108 -22.52 -10.57 19.42
CA THR A 108 -22.48 -11.53 20.52
C THR A 108 -22.18 -10.85 21.84
N SER A 109 -23.22 -10.76 22.67
CA SER A 109 -23.13 -10.20 24.02
C SER A 109 -22.25 -11.07 24.92
N GLY A 110 -21.26 -10.41 25.55
CA GLY A 110 -20.37 -11.01 26.53
C GLY A 110 -19.07 -11.62 25.98
N THR A 111 -18.62 -11.21 24.79
CA THR A 111 -17.29 -11.52 24.26
C THR A 111 -16.28 -10.43 24.66
N GLN A 112 -14.99 -10.77 24.76
CA GLN A 112 -13.93 -9.78 25.05
C GLN A 112 -13.58 -8.91 23.83
N GLY A 113 -13.89 -9.38 22.61
CA GLY A 113 -13.54 -8.72 21.36
C GLY A 113 -12.02 -8.67 21.09
N THR A 114 -11.63 -7.96 20.04
CA THR A 114 -10.21 -7.74 19.71
C THR A 114 -9.92 -6.27 19.38
N LEU A 115 -8.68 -5.85 19.60
CA LEU A 115 -8.21 -4.54 19.14
C LEU A 115 -7.98 -4.59 17.63
N VAL A 116 -8.47 -3.56 16.95
CA VAL A 116 -8.25 -3.37 15.52
C VAL A 116 -7.31 -2.20 15.31
N ARG A 117 -6.40 -2.30 14.33
CA ARG A 117 -5.55 -1.19 13.89
C ARG A 117 -6.41 -0.05 13.35
N CYS A 118 -7.42 -0.42 12.59
CA CYS A 118 -8.41 0.46 11.97
C CYS A 118 -9.61 -0.39 11.53
N SER A 119 -10.71 0.25 11.18
CA SER A 119 -11.85 -0.42 10.53
C SER A 119 -12.27 0.31 9.26
N ILE A 120 -12.98 -0.41 8.39
CA ILE A 120 -13.69 0.17 7.27
C ILE A 120 -15.18 0.20 7.61
N ASP A 121 -15.77 1.40 7.61
CA ASP A 121 -17.20 1.57 7.84
C ASP A 121 -18.04 1.17 6.60
N ASN A 122 -19.36 1.10 6.75
CA ASN A 122 -20.28 0.74 5.66
C ASN A 122 -20.38 1.78 4.52
N GLN A 123 -19.61 2.85 4.60
CA GLN A 123 -19.42 3.81 3.52
C GLN A 123 -18.06 3.66 2.83
N GLY A 124 -17.25 2.69 3.25
CA GLY A 124 -15.90 2.46 2.72
C GLY A 124 -14.85 3.41 3.32
N ARG A 125 -15.17 4.12 4.41
CA ARG A 125 -14.27 5.08 5.04
C ARG A 125 -13.42 4.39 6.10
N LEU A 126 -12.15 4.76 6.14
CA LEU A 126 -11.22 4.31 7.18
C LEU A 126 -11.53 5.04 8.49
N ILE A 127 -11.66 4.28 9.58
CA ILE A 127 -11.84 4.80 10.93
C ILE A 127 -10.84 4.15 11.90
N SER A 128 -10.54 4.83 13.01
CA SER A 128 -9.55 4.37 13.99
C SER A 128 -10.11 3.44 15.07
N GLY A 129 -11.41 3.21 15.10
CA GLY A 129 -12.10 2.41 16.12
C GLY A 129 -12.88 1.23 15.54
N PRO A 130 -13.54 0.43 16.38
CA PRO A 130 -14.36 -0.69 15.94
C PRO A 130 -15.64 -0.22 15.24
N VAL A 131 -16.25 -1.14 14.51
CA VAL A 131 -17.57 -1.00 13.91
C VAL A 131 -18.51 -2.07 14.44
N ASP A 132 -19.81 -1.80 14.39
CA ASP A 132 -20.85 -2.81 14.63
C ASP A 132 -21.00 -3.74 13.41
N LYS A 133 -21.87 -4.76 13.52
CA LYS A 133 -22.16 -5.68 12.40
C LYS A 133 -22.72 -5.00 11.14
N ASN A 134 -23.29 -3.80 11.27
CA ASN A 134 -23.80 -3.03 10.14
C ASN A 134 -22.73 -2.12 9.53
N GLY A 135 -21.49 -2.17 10.02
CA GLY A 135 -20.38 -1.34 9.63
C GLY A 135 -20.50 0.11 10.11
N LEU A 136 -21.27 0.39 11.16
CA LEU A 136 -21.36 1.71 11.77
C LEU A 136 -20.29 1.86 12.86
N PRO A 137 -19.60 3.01 12.96
CA PRO A 137 -18.63 3.25 14.02
C PRO A 137 -19.26 3.11 15.41
N GLU A 138 -18.59 2.38 16.29
CA GLU A 138 -18.95 2.27 17.70
C GLU A 138 -18.65 3.56 18.48
N LYS A 139 -19.22 3.70 19.67
CA LYS A 139 -18.97 4.87 20.55
C LYS A 139 -17.50 4.92 20.95
N ALA A 140 -16.95 6.12 21.15
CA ALA A 140 -15.54 6.31 21.54
C ALA A 140 -15.12 5.59 22.85
N SER A 141 -16.07 5.25 23.72
CA SER A 141 -15.82 4.46 24.94
C SER A 141 -15.64 2.96 24.67
N HIS A 142 -16.00 2.49 23.48
CA HIS A 142 -15.90 1.09 23.06
C HIS A 142 -14.67 0.92 22.17
N GLN A 143 -13.68 0.16 22.65
CA GLN A 143 -12.37 0.05 21.99
C GLN A 143 -12.15 -1.29 21.26
N TYR A 144 -13.00 -2.29 21.51
CA TYR A 144 -12.85 -3.63 20.97
C TYR A 144 -13.90 -3.91 19.89
N LEU A 145 -13.51 -4.65 18.88
CA LEU A 145 -14.43 -5.20 17.89
C LEU A 145 -14.93 -6.55 18.41
N GLU A 146 -16.24 -6.65 18.64
CA GLU A 146 -16.90 -7.86 19.13
C GLU A 146 -17.13 -8.88 18.00
N GLY A 147 -16.89 -10.15 18.29
CA GLY A 147 -17.22 -11.26 17.39
C GLY A 147 -16.74 -12.60 17.93
N ASP A 148 -17.34 -13.68 17.44
CA ASP A 148 -17.12 -15.02 18.02
C ASP A 148 -15.77 -15.62 17.63
N THR A 149 -15.37 -15.48 16.37
CA THR A 149 -14.09 -16.01 15.86
C THR A 149 -12.92 -15.06 16.09
N VAL A 150 -13.16 -13.83 16.59
CA VAL A 150 -12.10 -12.83 16.84
C VAL A 150 -11.54 -12.88 18.26
N GLU A 151 -12.12 -13.66 19.18
CA GLU A 151 -11.66 -13.73 20.58
C GLU A 151 -10.22 -14.27 20.67
N SER A 152 -9.90 -15.31 19.89
CA SER A 152 -8.54 -15.84 19.78
C SER A 152 -7.51 -14.82 19.25
N LEU A 153 -7.93 -13.79 18.50
CA LEU A 153 -7.01 -12.76 18.00
C LEU A 153 -6.42 -11.91 19.12
N ALA A 154 -7.13 -11.71 20.24
CA ALA A 154 -6.59 -10.94 21.37
C ALA A 154 -5.36 -11.62 22.00
N GLN A 155 -5.26 -12.95 21.89
CA GLN A 155 -4.16 -13.75 22.43
C GLN A 155 -3.02 -13.95 21.42
N LEU A 156 -3.28 -13.66 20.15
CA LEU A 156 -2.33 -13.84 19.07
C LEU A 156 -1.77 -12.45 18.72
N ALA A 157 -0.46 -12.27 18.78
CA ALA A 157 0.20 -10.98 18.54
C ALA A 157 0.19 -10.56 17.04
N VAL A 158 -0.98 -10.58 16.40
CA VAL A 158 -1.19 -10.16 15.01
C VAL A 158 -1.29 -8.65 14.99
N ALA A 159 -0.27 -7.98 14.44
CA ALA A 159 -0.20 -6.52 14.42
C ALA A 159 -1.16 -5.86 13.40
N ASN A 160 -1.59 -6.58 12.35
CA ASN A 160 -2.41 -6.05 11.26
C ASN A 160 -3.83 -6.62 11.27
N VAL A 161 -4.65 -6.15 12.22
CA VAL A 161 -6.08 -6.50 12.29
C VAL A 161 -6.91 -5.33 11.78
N VAL A 162 -7.68 -5.55 10.71
CA VAL A 162 -8.62 -4.57 10.15
C VAL A 162 -10.04 -4.99 10.48
N GLY A 163 -10.82 -4.09 11.07
CA GLY A 163 -12.23 -4.33 11.40
C GLY A 163 -13.17 -4.05 10.24
N ILE A 164 -14.27 -4.80 10.17
CA ILE A 164 -15.35 -4.59 9.21
C ILE A 164 -16.70 -5.06 9.79
N GLY A 165 -17.81 -4.51 9.30
CA GLY A 165 -19.13 -5.10 9.51
C GLY A 165 -19.31 -6.41 8.72
N ASP A 166 -20.53 -6.96 8.73
CA ASP A 166 -20.85 -8.26 8.12
C ASP A 166 -20.72 -8.21 6.57
N PRO A 167 -19.71 -8.87 5.97
CA PRO A 167 -19.44 -8.83 4.53
C PRO A 167 -20.67 -9.23 3.69
N GLY A 168 -20.99 -8.41 2.70
CA GLY A 168 -22.18 -8.62 1.86
C GLY A 168 -23.53 -8.25 2.51
N LYS A 169 -23.61 -8.04 3.84
CA LYS A 169 -24.89 -7.76 4.54
C LYS A 169 -25.14 -6.32 4.97
N MET A 170 -24.11 -5.47 5.10
CA MET A 170 -24.15 -4.07 5.58
C MET A 170 -25.17 -3.14 4.86
N ASN A 171 -26.48 -3.36 5.01
CA ASN A 171 -27.57 -2.67 4.31
C ASN A 171 -27.38 -2.57 2.78
N LYS A 172 -26.90 -3.66 2.14
CA LYS A 172 -26.53 -3.73 0.71
C LYS A 172 -25.42 -2.77 0.28
N ARG A 173 -24.71 -2.17 1.22
CA ARG A 173 -23.55 -1.31 0.93
C ARG A 173 -22.37 -2.12 0.43
N ASP A 174 -22.30 -3.40 0.77
CA ASP A 174 -21.25 -4.32 0.38
C ASP A 174 -21.73 -5.44 -0.57
N ASP A 175 -22.79 -5.18 -1.32
CA ASP A 175 -23.39 -6.15 -2.25
C ASP A 175 -22.34 -6.68 -3.27
N PRO A 176 -22.18 -8.02 -3.41
CA PRO A 176 -21.29 -8.62 -4.41
C PRO A 176 -21.60 -8.19 -5.85
N GLY A 177 -22.88 -7.97 -6.18
CA GLY A 177 -23.30 -7.47 -7.50
C GLY A 177 -22.83 -6.03 -7.80
N ARG A 178 -22.36 -5.32 -6.77
CA ARG A 178 -21.74 -3.99 -6.89
C ARG A 178 -20.22 -4.03 -6.68
N GLY A 179 -19.63 -5.22 -6.68
CA GLY A 179 -18.20 -5.41 -6.49
C GLY A 179 -17.75 -5.47 -5.03
N ALA A 180 -18.65 -5.68 -4.05
CA ALA A 180 -18.31 -5.75 -2.62
C ALA A 180 -17.36 -4.61 -2.18
N PRO A 181 -17.76 -3.33 -2.33
CA PRO A 181 -16.85 -2.19 -2.22
C PRO A 181 -16.25 -2.01 -0.82
N VAL A 182 -16.95 -2.42 0.24
CA VAL A 182 -16.46 -2.29 1.62
C VAL A 182 -15.45 -3.39 1.91
N THR A 183 -15.76 -4.64 1.58
CA THR A 183 -14.83 -5.77 1.72
C THR A 183 -13.59 -5.60 0.84
N THR A 184 -13.76 -5.11 -0.39
CA THR A 184 -12.63 -4.76 -1.29
C THR A 184 -11.73 -3.72 -0.64
N ARG A 185 -12.29 -2.65 -0.07
CA ARG A 185 -11.51 -1.61 0.61
C ARG A 185 -10.80 -2.14 1.85
N ALA A 186 -11.43 -3.03 2.61
CA ALA A 186 -10.83 -3.61 3.81
C ALA A 186 -9.67 -4.56 3.49
N LEU A 187 -9.81 -5.42 2.46
CA LEU A 187 -8.71 -6.23 1.96
C LEU A 187 -7.56 -5.37 1.43
N LEU A 188 -7.87 -4.27 0.71
CA LEU A 188 -6.86 -3.31 0.28
C LEU A 188 -6.11 -2.71 1.48
N GLU A 189 -6.79 -2.38 2.58
CA GLU A 189 -6.17 -1.84 3.79
C GLU A 189 -5.24 -2.84 4.47
N ILE A 190 -5.58 -4.14 4.48
CA ILE A 190 -4.70 -5.21 4.97
C ILE A 190 -3.43 -5.30 4.11
N LEU A 191 -3.56 -5.16 2.80
CA LEU A 191 -2.43 -5.22 1.85
C LEU A 191 -1.54 -3.98 1.91
N LYS A 192 -1.99 -2.86 2.50
CA LYS A 192 -1.15 -1.69 2.69
C LYS A 192 -0.03 -1.98 3.69
N PRO A 193 1.17 -1.41 3.50
CA PRO A 193 2.23 -1.47 4.49
C PRO A 193 1.75 -0.93 5.85
N THR A 194 1.76 -1.76 6.89
CA THR A 194 1.46 -1.33 8.26
C THR A 194 2.60 -0.48 8.83
N LYS A 195 2.27 0.70 9.36
CA LYS A 195 3.16 1.51 10.20
C LYS A 195 2.88 1.20 11.67
N GLN A 196 3.73 0.41 12.39
CA GLN A 196 3.94 0.36 13.88
C GLN A 196 4.43 -1.04 14.35
N ALA A 197 5.21 -1.25 15.43
CA ALA A 197 5.84 -0.38 16.42
C ALA A 197 7.07 -1.12 17.03
N ASP A 198 8.25 -0.49 16.99
CA ASP A 198 9.36 -0.83 17.87
C ASP A 198 9.07 -0.30 19.28
N SER A 199 8.62 -1.17 20.17
CA SER A 199 8.85 -1.03 21.61
C SER A 199 8.58 -2.32 22.39
N ALA A 200 9.35 -3.36 22.14
CA ALA A 200 9.76 -4.33 23.16
C ALA A 200 10.94 -5.13 22.62
N GLY A 201 12.14 -4.82 23.11
CA GLY A 201 13.36 -5.46 22.67
C GLY A 201 13.36 -6.97 22.91
N LYS A 202 13.62 -7.73 21.84
CA LYS A 202 14.78 -8.63 21.71
C LYS A 202 14.70 -9.42 20.40
N GLY A 203 15.69 -9.20 19.54
CA GLY A 203 16.19 -10.20 18.61
C GLY A 203 15.68 -10.07 17.17
N GLY A 204 16.60 -9.76 16.26
CA GLY A 204 16.45 -10.02 14.82
C GLY A 204 16.56 -8.76 13.97
N ILE A 205 17.77 -8.49 13.49
CA ILE A 205 18.00 -7.62 12.33
C ILE A 205 17.25 -8.26 11.14
N PHE A 206 16.16 -7.65 10.67
CA PHE A 206 15.62 -7.93 9.35
C PHE A 206 15.11 -6.64 8.70
N THR A 207 15.67 -6.38 7.52
CA THR A 207 15.43 -5.25 6.62
C THR A 207 14.08 -5.33 5.91
N VAL A 208 13.53 -4.17 5.56
CA VAL A 208 12.30 -3.91 4.79
C VAL A 208 12.37 -4.46 3.34
N SER A 209 11.29 -5.11 2.87
CA SER A 209 10.59 -4.94 1.56
C SER A 209 9.97 -6.26 1.06
N GLU A 210 8.68 -6.26 0.62
CA GLU A 210 8.17 -7.04 -0.54
C GLU A 210 6.63 -6.98 -0.66
N ALA A 211 6.10 -5.87 -1.17
CA ALA A 211 4.75 -5.85 -1.73
C ALA A 211 4.77 -5.06 -3.05
N ASN A 212 5.09 -5.76 -4.15
CA ASN A 212 5.07 -5.24 -5.53
C ASN A 212 3.62 -4.98 -6.01
N ILE A 213 2.96 -3.97 -5.43
CA ILE A 213 1.59 -3.57 -5.80
C ILE A 213 1.62 -3.00 -7.22
N LYS A 214 0.80 -3.56 -8.12
CA LYS A 214 0.71 -3.10 -9.51
C LYS A 214 -0.20 -1.88 -9.67
N PHE A 215 0.09 -1.06 -10.68
CA PHE A 215 -0.80 0.03 -11.10
C PHE A 215 -2.12 -0.52 -11.65
N GLY A 216 -3.24 0.09 -11.25
CA GLY A 216 -4.57 -0.19 -11.82
C GLY A 216 -4.89 0.72 -13.01
N HIS A 217 -6.04 0.52 -13.66
CA HIS A 217 -6.45 1.37 -14.79
C HIS A 217 -7.01 2.75 -14.36
N ARG A 218 -7.45 2.88 -13.10
CA ARG A 218 -8.11 4.09 -12.59
C ARG A 218 -7.08 5.11 -12.09
N TYR A 219 -7.02 6.27 -12.72
CA TYR A 219 -6.10 7.37 -12.40
C TYR A 219 -6.21 7.81 -10.94
N GLU A 220 -7.42 7.97 -10.42
CA GLU A 220 -7.63 8.52 -9.07
C GLU A 220 -7.00 7.64 -7.99
N ASP A 221 -7.04 6.32 -8.14
CA ASP A 221 -6.46 5.38 -7.17
C ASP A 221 -4.94 5.47 -7.18
N ASN A 222 -4.36 5.44 -8.38
CA ASN A 222 -2.92 5.46 -8.59
C ASN A 222 -2.30 6.77 -8.06
N VAL A 223 -2.93 7.90 -8.38
CA VAL A 223 -2.46 9.22 -7.93
C VAL A 223 -2.63 9.38 -6.43
N SER A 224 -3.75 8.93 -5.85
CA SER A 224 -3.97 9.00 -4.41
C SER A 224 -2.94 8.18 -3.63
N PHE A 225 -2.64 6.96 -4.09
CA PHE A 225 -1.62 6.11 -3.50
C PHE A 225 -0.24 6.77 -3.51
N LEU A 226 0.21 7.27 -4.67
CA LEU A 226 1.51 7.93 -4.79
C LEU A 226 1.62 9.20 -3.95
N LYS A 227 0.55 10.01 -3.89
CA LYS A 227 0.52 11.21 -3.04
C LYS A 227 0.68 10.87 -1.56
N GLU A 228 -0.01 9.84 -1.09
CA GLU A 228 0.05 9.40 0.30
C GLU A 228 1.45 8.85 0.67
N GLU A 229 1.98 7.94 -0.14
CA GLU A 229 3.29 7.32 0.10
C GLU A 229 4.43 8.34 0.07
N LEU A 230 4.47 9.17 -0.98
CA LEU A 230 5.49 10.22 -1.13
C LEU A 230 5.26 11.42 -0.19
N GLY A 231 4.13 11.46 0.54
CA GLY A 231 3.78 12.57 1.42
C GLY A 231 3.60 13.89 0.68
N VAL A 232 3.04 13.87 -0.53
CA VAL A 232 2.81 15.10 -1.30
C VAL A 232 1.91 16.06 -0.50
N GLY A 233 2.38 17.28 -0.30
CA GLY A 233 1.71 18.29 0.52
C GLY A 233 2.21 18.34 1.98
N GLU A 234 2.77 17.25 2.50
CA GLU A 234 3.56 17.24 3.75
C GLU A 234 5.03 17.55 3.43
N ASN A 235 5.57 16.86 2.43
CA ASN A 235 6.89 17.06 1.88
C ASN A 235 6.92 18.32 1.02
N PHE A 236 7.78 19.27 1.40
CA PHE A 236 8.00 20.47 0.59
C PHE A 236 8.75 20.17 -0.72
N ASP A 237 9.50 19.06 -0.78
CA ASP A 237 10.29 18.64 -1.93
C ASP A 237 9.55 17.66 -2.85
N ALA A 238 8.54 16.94 -2.38
CA ALA A 238 7.77 16.00 -3.19
C ALA A 238 6.65 16.73 -3.94
N VAL A 239 6.73 16.74 -5.27
CA VAL A 239 5.81 17.49 -6.13
C VAL A 239 4.92 16.53 -6.91
N CYS A 240 3.62 16.82 -6.92
CA CYS A 240 2.65 16.24 -7.84
C CYS A 240 2.05 17.37 -8.69
N ARG A 241 2.16 17.24 -10.01
CA ARG A 241 1.56 18.18 -10.97
C ARG A 241 0.51 17.45 -11.79
N GLU A 242 -0.75 17.80 -11.57
CA GLU A 242 -1.89 17.25 -12.34
C GLU A 242 -2.22 18.11 -13.55
N PHE A 243 -2.59 17.45 -14.65
CA PHE A 243 -2.91 18.07 -15.94
C PHE A 243 -3.70 17.08 -16.82
N ARG A 244 -3.83 17.40 -18.12
CA ARG A 244 -4.47 16.52 -19.10
C ARG A 244 -3.58 16.32 -20.31
N ILE A 245 -3.51 15.09 -20.80
CA ILE A 245 -2.87 14.72 -22.06
C ILE A 245 -3.98 14.28 -23.00
N ALA A 246 -4.17 15.00 -24.11
CA ALA A 246 -5.22 14.68 -25.10
C ALA A 246 -6.62 14.43 -24.48
N GLY A 247 -6.95 15.21 -23.44
CA GLY A 247 -8.21 15.12 -22.69
C GLY A 247 -8.26 14.06 -21.59
N LYS A 248 -7.28 13.16 -21.47
CA LYS A 248 -7.17 12.19 -20.37
C LYS A 248 -6.49 12.83 -19.14
N PRO A 249 -7.00 12.60 -17.91
CA PRO A 249 -6.29 12.97 -16.68
C PRO A 249 -4.88 12.38 -16.63
N ALA A 250 -3.92 13.18 -16.18
CA ALA A 250 -2.52 12.78 -16.02
C ALA A 250 -1.84 13.52 -14.86
N ALA A 251 -0.83 12.90 -14.26
CA ALA A 251 -0.04 13.47 -13.17
C ALA A 251 1.45 13.17 -13.34
N LEU A 252 2.28 14.17 -13.08
CA LEU A 252 3.73 14.02 -12.93
C LEU A 252 4.11 14.05 -11.45
N PHE A 253 4.94 13.10 -11.04
CA PHE A 253 5.52 13.02 -9.70
C PHE A 253 7.05 13.11 -9.78
N PHE A 254 7.64 13.92 -8.90
CA PHE A 254 9.09 14.06 -8.79
C PHE A 254 9.51 14.69 -7.47
N ILE A 255 10.81 14.57 -7.14
CA ILE A 255 11.44 15.29 -6.04
C ILE A 255 12.08 16.57 -6.60
N ASN A 256 11.57 17.71 -6.18
CA ASN A 256 12.13 19.01 -6.50
C ASN A 256 13.57 19.12 -5.98
N GLY A 257 14.46 19.70 -6.79
CA GLY A 257 15.90 19.73 -6.51
C GLY A 257 16.66 18.46 -6.94
N LEU A 258 15.98 17.39 -7.35
CA LEU A 258 16.58 16.22 -8.01
C LEU A 258 16.20 16.08 -9.49
N ALA A 259 15.24 16.86 -9.98
CA ALA A 259 14.85 16.92 -11.39
C ALA A 259 15.41 18.19 -12.06
N LYS A 260 15.90 18.07 -13.30
CA LYS A 260 16.43 19.21 -14.07
C LYS A 260 15.30 19.99 -14.73
N ASP A 261 15.20 21.29 -14.42
CA ASP A 261 14.11 22.16 -14.88
C ASP A 261 13.97 22.21 -16.41
N GLY A 262 15.08 22.26 -17.15
CA GLY A 262 15.07 22.36 -18.62
C GLY A 262 14.37 21.17 -19.30
N PRO A 263 14.90 19.94 -19.16
CA PRO A 263 14.26 18.73 -19.68
C PRO A 263 12.84 18.51 -19.15
N ALA A 264 12.60 18.77 -17.86
CA ALA A 264 11.25 18.63 -17.27
C ALA A 264 10.24 19.57 -17.94
N THR A 265 10.64 20.83 -18.20
CA THR A 265 9.81 21.82 -18.90
C THR A 265 9.52 21.39 -20.34
N GLU A 266 10.50 20.83 -21.05
CA GLU A 266 10.32 20.39 -22.44
C GLU A 266 9.39 19.18 -22.53
N VAL A 267 9.55 18.21 -21.63
CA VAL A 267 8.62 17.09 -21.45
C VAL A 267 7.19 17.60 -21.22
N MET A 268 7.03 18.55 -20.29
CA MET A 268 5.71 19.12 -19.99
C MET A 268 5.09 19.82 -21.20
N LYS A 269 5.86 20.66 -21.92
CA LYS A 269 5.39 21.34 -23.13
C LYS A 269 4.91 20.35 -24.18
N ARG A 270 5.71 19.31 -24.46
CA ARG A 270 5.34 18.29 -25.45
C ARG A 270 4.05 17.58 -25.05
N LEU A 271 3.92 17.15 -23.80
CA LEU A 271 2.74 16.44 -23.31
C LEU A 271 1.46 17.28 -23.39
N LEU A 272 1.55 18.60 -23.16
CA LEU A 272 0.40 19.52 -23.27
C LEU A 272 -0.06 19.76 -24.71
N LEU A 273 0.81 19.55 -25.70
CA LEU A 273 0.51 19.76 -27.11
C LEU A 273 -0.05 18.51 -27.81
N LEU A 274 -0.10 17.36 -27.13
CA LEU A 274 -0.61 16.10 -27.70
C LEU A 274 -2.14 16.14 -27.86
N ASN A 275 -2.60 15.74 -29.04
CA ASN A 275 -3.99 15.51 -29.39
C ASN A 275 -4.39 14.03 -29.25
N ARG A 276 -5.69 13.75 -29.31
CA ARG A 276 -6.23 12.38 -29.14
C ARG A 276 -5.69 11.38 -30.16
N GLU A 277 -5.51 11.83 -31.40
CA GLU A 277 -4.95 11.03 -32.50
C GLU A 277 -3.48 10.66 -32.28
N ASP A 278 -2.72 11.50 -31.58
CA ASP A 278 -1.31 11.26 -31.26
C ASP A 278 -1.12 10.13 -30.25
N ILE A 279 -2.17 9.73 -29.51
CA ILE A 279 -2.09 8.76 -28.42
C ILE A 279 -3.07 7.58 -28.55
N LEU A 280 -3.79 7.46 -29.66
CA LEU A 280 -4.74 6.37 -29.93
C LEU A 280 -4.53 5.74 -31.32
N PRO A 281 -4.84 4.43 -31.48
CA PRO A 281 -4.92 3.42 -30.42
C PRO A 281 -3.53 3.20 -29.79
N ASN A 282 -3.46 2.58 -28.61
CA ASN A 282 -2.21 2.26 -27.88
C ASN A 282 -1.48 3.47 -27.25
N THR A 283 -2.14 4.10 -26.27
CA THR A 283 -1.61 5.27 -25.57
C THR A 283 -0.23 5.06 -24.95
N LEU A 284 0.05 3.91 -24.34
CA LEU A 284 1.34 3.66 -23.70
C LEU A 284 2.48 3.68 -24.72
N ASP A 285 2.38 2.84 -25.76
CA ASP A 285 3.45 2.68 -26.75
C ASP A 285 3.71 3.99 -27.50
N LYS A 286 2.64 4.69 -27.92
CA LYS A 286 2.79 6.00 -28.57
C LYS A 286 3.44 7.06 -27.67
N LEU A 287 3.13 7.06 -26.38
CA LEU A 287 3.79 7.98 -25.45
C LEU A 287 5.27 7.66 -25.27
N LEU A 288 5.64 6.37 -25.23
CA LEU A 288 7.03 5.93 -25.09
C LEU A 288 7.86 6.20 -26.35
N GLU A 289 7.29 6.00 -27.54
CA GLU A 289 8.01 6.08 -28.82
C GLU A 289 7.99 7.49 -29.44
N GLU A 290 6.89 8.24 -29.31
CA GLU A 290 6.65 9.48 -30.06
C GLU A 290 6.25 10.68 -29.18
N GLY A 291 5.69 10.40 -27.99
CA GLY A 291 5.11 11.41 -27.11
C GLY A 291 6.11 12.08 -26.17
N LEU A 292 7.27 11.47 -25.90
CA LEU A 292 8.23 11.93 -24.90
C LEU A 292 9.61 12.19 -25.52
N PRO A 293 10.08 13.46 -25.58
CA PRO A 293 11.34 13.81 -26.21
C PRO A 293 12.51 13.59 -25.24
N HIS A 294 12.74 12.36 -24.83
CA HIS A 294 13.80 12.03 -23.87
C HIS A 294 14.46 10.67 -24.14
N PHE A 295 15.78 10.59 -23.92
CA PHE A 295 16.57 9.40 -24.28
C PHE A 295 16.29 8.18 -23.39
N GLN A 296 15.87 8.40 -22.15
CA GLN A 296 15.65 7.34 -21.17
C GLN A 296 14.22 7.41 -20.63
N VAL A 297 13.35 6.66 -21.29
CA VAL A 297 11.94 6.50 -20.92
C VAL A 297 11.65 5.01 -20.77
N GLN A 298 10.99 4.63 -19.68
CA GLN A 298 10.59 3.24 -19.44
C GLN A 298 9.25 3.17 -18.74
N ALA A 299 8.50 2.09 -18.95
CA ALA A 299 7.28 1.84 -18.20
C ALA A 299 7.58 0.91 -17.02
N VAL A 300 7.02 1.21 -15.85
CA VAL A 300 7.10 0.40 -14.63
C VAL A 300 5.71 -0.11 -14.26
N GLU A 301 5.65 -1.33 -13.73
CA GLU A 301 4.37 -1.99 -13.43
C GLU A 301 3.93 -1.80 -11.98
N THR A 302 4.87 -1.53 -11.07
CA THR A 302 4.60 -1.50 -9.63
C THR A 302 4.85 -0.12 -9.02
N PHE A 303 4.12 0.19 -7.95
CA PHE A 303 4.34 1.42 -7.19
C PHE A 303 5.72 1.46 -6.56
N ASP A 304 6.26 0.34 -6.11
CA ASP A 304 7.61 0.25 -5.53
C ASP A 304 8.68 0.68 -6.55
N GLU A 305 8.57 0.20 -7.81
CA GLU A 305 9.44 0.63 -8.90
C GLU A 305 9.30 2.13 -9.16
N ALA A 306 8.07 2.65 -9.21
CA ALA A 306 7.82 4.07 -9.44
C ALA A 306 8.38 4.95 -8.31
N ILE A 307 8.09 4.62 -7.05
CA ILE A 307 8.55 5.34 -5.86
C ILE A 307 10.07 5.31 -5.79
N GLY A 308 10.69 4.15 -5.99
CA GLY A 308 12.15 4.02 -6.02
C GLY A 308 12.79 4.90 -7.09
N ASN A 309 12.19 4.96 -8.28
CA ASN A 309 12.62 5.88 -9.33
C ASN A 309 12.44 7.34 -8.91
N ILE A 310 11.25 7.75 -8.46
CA ILE A 310 10.96 9.14 -8.05
C ILE A 310 11.95 9.64 -6.98
N LEU A 311 12.19 8.84 -5.94
CA LEU A 311 13.11 9.16 -4.85
C LEU A 311 14.59 9.23 -5.30
N SER A 312 14.90 8.66 -6.47
CA SER A 312 16.24 8.74 -7.06
C SER A 312 16.43 9.93 -8.02
N GLY A 313 15.36 10.68 -8.33
CA GLY A 313 15.39 11.90 -9.14
C GLY A 313 14.60 11.89 -10.46
N PRO A 314 14.42 10.76 -11.18
CA PRO A 314 13.52 10.67 -12.32
C PRO A 314 12.09 11.13 -12.03
N MET A 315 11.39 11.60 -13.07
CA MET A 315 9.96 11.89 -13.01
C MET A 315 9.16 10.62 -13.30
N ALA A 316 8.00 10.46 -12.66
CA ALA A 316 7.01 9.44 -13.01
C ALA A 316 5.74 10.11 -13.54
N LEU A 317 5.29 9.68 -14.72
CA LEU A 317 4.04 10.08 -15.36
C LEU A 317 2.99 8.98 -15.20
N VAL A 318 1.83 9.35 -14.64
CA VAL A 318 0.65 8.48 -14.53
C VAL A 318 -0.43 9.06 -15.44
N VAL A 319 -1.06 8.23 -16.27
CA VAL A 319 -2.09 8.65 -17.23
C VAL A 319 -3.31 7.72 -17.13
N GLU A 320 -4.50 8.31 -17.19
CA GLU A 320 -5.77 7.58 -17.12
C GLU A 320 -5.87 6.43 -18.13
N GLY A 321 -6.31 5.27 -17.63
CA GLY A 321 -6.49 4.04 -18.39
C GLY A 321 -5.21 3.21 -18.59
N ILE A 322 -4.03 3.71 -18.20
CA ILE A 322 -2.75 2.99 -18.32
C ILE A 322 -2.41 2.34 -16.97
N PRO A 323 -2.33 0.99 -16.88
CA PRO A 323 -2.00 0.28 -15.65
C PRO A 323 -0.48 0.20 -15.41
N ARG A 324 0.24 1.28 -15.74
CA ARG A 324 1.70 1.43 -15.62
C ARG A 324 2.04 2.91 -15.43
N ALA A 325 3.12 3.20 -14.72
CA ALA A 325 3.70 4.55 -14.73
C ALA A 325 4.84 4.62 -15.76
N ILE A 326 5.02 5.79 -16.37
CA ILE A 326 6.11 6.05 -17.31
C ILE A 326 7.18 6.86 -16.58
N ILE A 327 8.38 6.29 -16.45
CA ILE A 327 9.54 6.94 -15.85
C ILE A 327 10.31 7.69 -16.93
N ILE A 328 10.70 8.92 -16.60
CA ILE A 328 11.42 9.83 -17.49
C ILE A 328 12.65 10.32 -16.73
N ASP A 329 13.85 9.92 -17.17
CA ASP A 329 15.09 10.22 -16.45
C ASP A 329 15.59 11.66 -16.65
N VAL A 330 14.95 12.62 -15.99
CA VAL A 330 15.40 14.01 -15.95
C VAL A 330 16.30 14.33 -14.75
N ARG A 331 16.88 13.31 -14.11
CA ARG A 331 17.56 13.51 -12.84
C ARG A 331 18.78 14.43 -12.97
N GLN A 332 18.98 15.25 -11.95
CA GLN A 332 20.20 16.01 -11.76
C GLN A 332 20.59 15.94 -10.29
N TYR A 333 21.83 15.53 -10.03
CA TYR A 333 22.39 15.62 -8.70
C TYR A 333 23.15 16.94 -8.55
N PRO A 334 23.00 17.64 -7.41
CA PRO A 334 23.91 18.71 -7.05
C PRO A 334 25.34 18.16 -7.05
N ALA A 335 26.20 18.75 -7.88
CA ALA A 335 27.63 18.48 -7.91
C ALA A 335 28.36 19.79 -7.66
N ARG A 336 29.41 19.77 -6.83
CA ARG A 336 30.38 20.88 -6.83
C ARG A 336 31.02 20.94 -8.21
N GLN A 337 31.20 22.14 -8.75
CA GLN A 337 32.20 22.32 -9.81
C GLN A 337 33.56 21.91 -9.22
N PRO A 338 34.44 21.28 -10.01
CA PRO A 338 35.76 20.91 -9.52
C PRO A 338 36.54 22.17 -9.13
N GLU A 339 36.66 22.43 -7.83
CA GLU A 339 37.56 23.42 -7.24
C GLU A 339 38.80 22.71 -6.69
N GLU A 340 39.97 23.35 -6.81
CA GLU A 340 41.21 22.82 -6.24
C GLU A 340 41.06 22.66 -4.72
N PRO A 341 41.52 21.53 -4.14
CA PRO A 341 41.32 21.26 -2.73
C PRO A 341 42.18 22.18 -1.86
N ASP A 342 41.54 22.92 -0.94
CA ASP A 342 42.24 23.54 0.18
C ASP A 342 42.97 22.47 1.00
N ILE A 343 44.28 22.68 1.17
CA ILE A 343 45.18 21.74 1.85
C ILE A 343 44.88 21.79 3.35
N GLU A 344 43.90 21.01 3.80
CA GLU A 344 43.79 20.61 5.20
C GLU A 344 43.38 19.13 5.30
N ARG A 345 44.26 18.36 5.94
CA ARG A 345 44.09 16.92 6.17
C ARG A 345 43.06 16.70 7.28
N VAL A 346 41.87 16.21 6.93
CA VAL A 346 40.98 15.52 7.87
C VAL A 346 40.64 14.12 7.36
N ILE A 347 40.67 13.18 8.29
CA ILE A 347 40.66 11.74 8.15
C ILE A 347 39.19 11.27 8.12
N ARG A 348 38.76 10.71 6.97
CA ARG A 348 37.51 9.94 6.69
C ARG A 348 36.14 10.62 6.95
N GLY A 349 35.44 10.91 5.85
CA GLY A 349 34.00 11.22 5.77
C GLY A 349 33.63 11.84 4.40
N SER A 350 32.43 11.58 3.87
CA SER A 350 31.96 12.16 2.59
C SER A 350 31.82 13.68 2.68
N ARG A 351 32.48 14.42 1.77
CA ARG A 351 32.62 15.90 1.74
C ARG A 351 31.35 16.71 1.40
N ASP A 352 30.14 16.17 1.52
CA ASP A 352 28.93 16.97 1.23
C ASP A 352 28.57 17.83 2.44
N GLY A 353 29.06 19.08 2.46
CA GLY A 353 28.57 20.10 3.38
C GLY A 353 27.26 20.70 2.89
N PHE A 354 26.38 21.10 3.81
CA PHE A 354 25.19 21.88 3.47
C PHE A 354 25.57 23.28 2.95
N SER A 355 24.70 23.84 2.12
CA SER A 355 24.74 25.22 1.60
C SER A 355 23.72 26.11 2.32
N GLU A 356 23.63 27.40 1.98
CA GLU A 356 22.56 28.27 2.52
C GLU A 356 21.17 27.98 1.92
N THR A 357 21.08 27.17 0.86
CA THR A 357 19.81 26.90 0.15
C THR A 357 19.15 25.61 0.65
N LEU A 358 17.96 25.72 1.25
CA LEU A 358 17.21 24.58 1.80
C LEU A 358 16.91 23.49 0.76
N LEU A 359 16.54 23.86 -0.46
CA LEU A 359 16.25 22.91 -1.54
C LEU A 359 17.49 22.08 -1.92
N VAL A 360 18.68 22.70 -1.96
CA VAL A 360 19.93 21.98 -2.23
C VAL A 360 20.25 21.02 -1.09
N ASN A 361 20.06 21.44 0.16
CA ASN A 361 20.36 20.62 1.34
C ASN A 361 19.46 19.40 1.45
N THR A 362 18.19 19.54 1.11
CA THR A 362 17.22 18.45 1.13
C THR A 362 17.40 17.49 -0.04
N ALA A 363 17.79 17.99 -1.22
CA ALA A 363 18.27 17.14 -2.31
C ALA A 363 19.51 16.31 -1.90
N LEU A 364 20.46 16.91 -1.15
CA LEU A 364 21.61 16.17 -0.58
C LEU A 364 21.18 15.09 0.43
N LEU A 365 20.19 15.38 1.27
CA LEU A 365 19.60 14.39 2.19
C LEU A 365 18.93 13.24 1.42
N ARG A 366 18.08 13.54 0.44
CA ARG A 366 17.38 12.55 -0.41
C ARG A 366 18.34 11.67 -1.20
N ARG A 367 19.50 12.21 -1.61
CA ARG A 367 20.56 11.42 -2.25
C ARG A 367 21.09 10.31 -1.33
N ARG A 368 21.13 10.56 -0.01
CA ARG A 368 21.60 9.61 1.01
C ARG A 368 20.47 8.74 1.57
N ILE A 369 19.27 9.29 1.72
CA ILE A 369 18.11 8.65 2.32
C ILE A 369 16.99 8.61 1.28
N ARG A 370 16.89 7.49 0.56
CA ARG A 370 15.84 7.22 -0.43
C ARG A 370 14.69 6.44 0.21
N ASP A 371 14.27 6.91 1.38
CA ASP A 371 13.15 6.32 2.11
C ASP A 371 11.88 7.14 1.81
N PRO A 372 10.79 6.53 1.29
CA PRO A 372 9.53 7.23 1.07
C PRO A 372 8.96 7.82 2.37
N LYS A 373 9.36 7.33 3.54
CA LYS A 373 8.95 7.83 4.86
C LYS A 373 9.72 9.05 5.32
N LEU A 374 10.80 9.45 4.64
CA LEU A 374 11.47 10.72 4.94
C LEU A 374 10.50 11.86 4.66
N ARG A 375 10.21 12.63 5.71
CA ARG A 375 9.41 13.84 5.69
C ARG A 375 10.31 15.07 5.83
N THR A 376 10.02 16.08 5.02
CA THR A 376 10.69 17.38 5.00
C THR A 376 9.61 18.47 5.00
N GLU A 377 9.33 19.04 6.17
CA GLU A 377 8.25 20.01 6.37
C GLU A 377 8.81 21.42 6.51
N MET A 378 8.22 22.37 5.79
CA MET A 378 8.57 23.79 5.88
C MET A 378 7.75 24.47 6.98
N ILE A 379 8.44 25.09 7.92
CA ILE A 379 7.84 25.86 9.02
C ILE A 379 8.47 27.26 9.07
N GLN A 380 7.68 28.24 9.52
CA GLN A 380 8.17 29.60 9.73
C GLN A 380 8.28 29.92 11.22
N VAL A 381 9.46 30.35 11.64
CA VAL A 381 9.73 30.73 13.03
C VAL A 381 10.22 32.17 13.14
N GLY A 382 10.09 32.76 14.33
CA GLY A 382 10.61 34.09 14.65
C GLY A 382 9.52 35.14 14.95
N LYS A 383 9.88 36.12 15.79
CA LYS A 383 8.98 37.18 16.26
C LYS A 383 9.05 38.48 15.43
N ARG A 384 10.24 38.85 14.95
CA ARG A 384 10.48 40.08 14.17
C ARG A 384 10.66 39.81 12.68
N SER A 385 11.58 38.90 12.35
CA SER A 385 11.69 38.32 11.01
C SER A 385 11.16 36.89 11.06
N LYS A 386 10.43 36.48 10.02
CA LYS A 386 9.98 35.10 9.83
C LYS A 386 11.05 34.39 9.01
N SER A 387 11.70 33.41 9.62
CA SER A 387 12.70 32.56 8.98
C SER A 387 12.07 31.22 8.61
N ASP A 388 12.25 30.81 7.36
CA ASP A 388 11.89 29.49 6.88
C ASP A 388 12.88 28.44 7.42
N ILE A 389 12.35 27.37 8.00
CA ILE A 389 13.11 26.20 8.48
C ILE A 389 12.50 24.95 7.88
N CYS A 390 13.34 23.99 7.49
CA CYS A 390 12.91 22.67 7.07
C CYS A 390 13.13 21.64 8.19
N LEU A 391 12.06 21.10 8.76
CA LEU A 391 12.10 19.99 9.70
C LEU A 391 12.17 18.67 8.93
N CYS A 392 13.24 17.90 9.14
CA CYS A 392 13.43 16.61 8.47
C CYS A 392 13.32 15.47 9.48
N TYR A 393 12.50 14.46 9.22
CA TYR A 393 12.32 13.29 10.09
C TYR A 393 11.83 12.06 9.32
N LEU A 394 12.02 10.86 9.87
CA LEU A 394 11.43 9.63 9.34
C LEU A 394 10.09 9.40 10.04
N LYS A 395 9.01 9.27 9.27
CA LYS A 395 7.63 9.13 9.74
C LYS A 395 7.22 7.69 10.03
#